data_AF-A0A965AXZ6-F1
#
_entry.id   AF-A0A965AXZ6-F1
#
_cell.length_a   1.000
_cell.length_b   1.000
_cell.length_c   1.000
_cell.angle_alpha   90.00
_cell.angle_beta   90.00
_cell.angle_gamma   90.00
#
_symmetry.space_group_name_H-M   'P 1'
#
loop_
_entity.id
_entity.type
_entity.pdbx_description
1 polymer ?
#
loop_
_entity_poly.entity_id
_entity_poly.type
_entity_poly.pdbx_seq_one_letter_code
_entity_poly.pdbx_strand_id
1 'polypeptide(L)'
;MHARTGLHIITAVAGIGLLSACGGMVPRASHGLGDTPPAAPDISQAQIDNQTYYQRFVDRQLAQGLMRTDGGGPDTPFDMRDVLDTFERLAFYDEYTRDGSFDKSSAAARLARWEKPVRINIIFGDTIPFAERADLHNQVNAYATRLGQLTGHSIKSTRSNGNFDVVFVGHDDAHQLSDFLDLRRPIVGPDPQRIVATMPRDVHCFVMAFSNQSDGAYDHAIAVIRAENPAPLKTACIHEELAQGLGLANDSPYARPSIFNDDDEFATLTTMDGVMLEVLYDSRLHSGMTLEQARPILRQIGDDLNQPN
;
A
#
# COMPACT_ATOMS: atom_id res chain seq x y z
N MET A 1 -56.88 -1.28 34.90
CA MET A 1 -57.82 -2.31 35.43
C MET A 1 -57.20 -3.66 35.12
N HIS A 2 -56.68 -4.54 35.98
CA HIS A 2 -56.54 -4.77 37.43
C HIS A 2 -55.15 -5.48 37.54
N ALA A 3 -54.18 -5.18 38.41
CA ALA A 3 -54.11 -5.08 39.86
C ALA A 3 -54.44 -6.37 40.64
N ARG A 4 -53.37 -6.93 41.27
CA ARG A 4 -53.31 -7.74 42.51
C ARG A 4 -53.72 -9.23 42.39
N THR A 5 -53.13 -10.19 43.11
CA THR A 5 -52.76 -10.23 44.55
C THR A 5 -51.84 -11.45 44.79
N GLY A 6 -50.77 -11.39 45.59
CA GLY A 6 -50.74 -11.66 47.05
C GLY A 6 -50.37 -13.13 47.34
N LEU A 7 -49.11 -13.46 47.64
CA LEU A 7 -48.48 -13.58 48.97
C LEU A 7 -49.18 -14.55 49.94
N HIS A 8 -48.51 -15.68 50.24
CA HIS A 8 -48.63 -16.35 51.55
C HIS A 8 -47.26 -16.86 52.02
N ILE A 9 -46.90 -16.38 53.20
CA ILE A 9 -45.79 -16.79 54.06
C ILE A 9 -46.31 -17.91 54.96
N ILE A 10 -45.58 -19.02 55.10
CA ILE A 10 -45.62 -19.87 56.31
C ILE A 10 -44.18 -20.26 56.67
N THR A 11 -43.90 -20.13 57.96
CA THR A 11 -42.60 -20.18 58.62
C THR A 11 -42.29 -21.56 59.20
N ALA A 12 -41.00 -21.94 59.12
CA ALA A 12 -40.18 -22.75 60.04
C ALA A 12 -40.54 -24.23 60.34
N VAL A 13 -39.55 -25.12 60.13
CA VAL A 13 -38.92 -25.93 61.21
C VAL A 13 -37.45 -26.21 60.83
N ALA A 14 -36.58 -26.05 61.81
CA ALA A 14 -35.15 -26.33 61.76
C ALA A 14 -34.83 -27.83 61.77
N GLY A 15 -33.84 -28.24 60.98
CA GLY A 15 -33.24 -29.57 61.01
C GLY A 15 -31.74 -29.47 60.74
N ILE A 16 -30.96 -29.47 61.81
CA ILE A 16 -29.50 -29.54 61.80
C ILE A 16 -29.09 -30.92 61.31
N GLY A 17 -28.41 -30.98 60.17
CA GLY A 17 -27.74 -32.17 59.64
C GLY A 17 -26.36 -31.80 59.14
N LEU A 18 -25.36 -31.91 60.02
CA LEU A 18 -23.94 -31.85 59.68
C LEU A 18 -23.59 -33.06 58.80
N LEU A 19 -23.36 -32.81 57.51
CA LEU A 19 -22.64 -33.73 56.65
C LEU A 19 -21.45 -32.98 56.05
N SER A 20 -20.28 -33.25 56.62
CA SER A 20 -18.99 -32.91 56.06
C SER A 20 -18.85 -33.54 54.67
N ALA A 21 -18.96 -32.72 53.64
CA ALA A 21 -18.45 -33.05 52.32
C ALA A 21 -17.35 -32.03 51.99
N CYS A 22 -16.10 -32.46 52.18
CA CYS A 22 -14.95 -31.82 51.54
C CYS A 22 -15.06 -32.06 50.03
N GLY A 23 -15.93 -31.30 49.37
CA GLY A 23 -15.90 -31.13 47.92
C GLY A 23 -14.75 -30.19 47.62
N GLY A 24 -13.60 -30.76 47.27
CA GLY A 24 -12.46 -30.00 46.78
C GLY A 24 -12.90 -29.07 45.67
N MET A 25 -12.76 -27.77 45.91
CA MET A 25 -12.80 -26.74 44.88
C MET A 25 -11.65 -27.07 43.93
N VAL A 26 -11.93 -27.81 42.86
CA VAL A 26 -10.97 -27.97 41.77
C VAL A 26 -10.70 -26.56 41.26
N PRO A 27 -9.46 -26.03 41.35
CA PRO A 27 -9.16 -24.77 40.72
C PRO A 27 -9.44 -25.00 39.24
N ARG A 28 -10.41 -24.27 38.69
CA ARG A 28 -10.60 -24.23 37.25
C ARG A 28 -9.29 -23.64 36.72
N ALA A 29 -8.42 -24.52 36.21
CA ALA A 29 -7.21 -24.09 35.54
C ALA A 29 -7.69 -23.15 34.43
N SER A 30 -7.42 -21.86 34.60
CA SER A 30 -7.34 -20.96 33.47
C SER A 30 -6.25 -21.57 32.59
N HIS A 31 -6.65 -22.32 31.58
CA HIS A 31 -5.81 -22.53 30.42
C HIS A 31 -5.59 -21.13 29.86
N GLY A 32 -4.57 -20.44 30.37
CA GLY A 32 -3.93 -19.38 29.64
C GLY A 32 -3.50 -20.05 28.35
N LEU A 33 -4.24 -19.76 27.27
CA LEU A 33 -3.63 -19.81 25.95
C LEU A 33 -2.41 -18.91 26.11
N GLY A 34 -1.25 -19.54 26.21
CA GLY A 34 0.01 -18.82 26.18
C GLY A 34 0.09 -18.19 24.81
N ASP A 35 -0.38 -16.96 24.69
CA ASP A 35 -0.13 -16.09 23.54
C ASP A 35 1.33 -15.63 23.64
N THR A 36 2.27 -16.58 23.64
CA THR A 36 3.64 -16.26 23.31
C THR A 36 3.61 -15.91 21.83
N PRO A 37 3.95 -14.67 21.43
CA PRO A 37 4.02 -14.32 20.02
C PRO A 37 4.89 -15.34 19.28
N PRO A 38 4.57 -15.68 18.01
CA PRO A 38 5.44 -16.53 17.22
C PRO A 38 6.87 -16.02 17.31
N ALA A 39 7.84 -16.93 17.47
CA ALA A 39 9.25 -16.56 17.44
C ALA A 39 9.54 -15.80 16.14
N ALA A 40 10.43 -14.81 16.21
CA ALA A 40 10.86 -14.09 15.02
C ALA A 40 11.43 -15.10 14.00
N PRO A 41 11.20 -14.91 12.69
CA PRO A 41 11.77 -15.77 11.66
C PRO A 41 13.29 -15.81 11.77
N ASP A 42 13.88 -16.96 11.51
CA ASP A 42 15.33 -17.08 11.32
C ASP A 42 15.68 -16.55 9.93
N ILE A 43 16.61 -15.61 9.86
CA ILE A 43 17.00 -14.92 8.62
C ILE A 43 18.51 -14.99 8.42
N SER A 44 18.94 -15.06 7.16
CA SER A 44 20.34 -15.21 6.78
C SER A 44 21.15 -13.95 7.11
N GLN A 45 22.47 -14.11 7.21
CA GLN A 45 23.38 -12.97 7.37
C GLN A 45 23.26 -11.98 6.22
N ALA A 46 22.99 -12.43 4.99
CA ALA A 46 22.80 -11.56 3.84
C ALA A 46 21.57 -10.66 4.00
N GLN A 47 20.48 -11.20 4.52
CA GLN A 47 19.29 -10.42 4.83
C GLN A 47 19.52 -9.43 5.98
N ILE A 48 20.25 -9.83 7.04
CA ILE A 48 20.66 -8.92 8.13
C ILE A 48 21.55 -7.78 7.60
N ASP A 49 22.46 -8.07 6.68
CA ASP A 49 23.33 -7.08 6.05
C ASP A 49 22.52 -6.09 5.20
N ASN A 50 21.45 -6.53 4.53
CA ASN A 50 20.49 -5.67 3.83
C ASN A 50 19.72 -4.77 4.79
N GLN A 51 19.20 -5.31 5.90
CA GLN A 51 18.53 -4.52 6.94
C GLN A 51 19.46 -3.41 7.46
N THR A 52 20.72 -3.75 7.75
CA THR A 52 21.72 -2.78 8.20
C THR A 52 22.02 -1.72 7.14
N TYR A 53 22.11 -2.12 5.86
CA TYR A 53 22.35 -1.21 4.76
C TYR A 53 21.20 -0.21 4.58
N TYR A 54 19.94 -0.68 4.60
CA TYR A 54 18.76 0.17 4.47
C TYR A 54 18.52 1.05 5.70
N GLN A 55 18.83 0.56 6.91
CA GLN A 55 18.78 1.39 8.11
C GLN A 55 19.71 2.59 8.00
N ARG A 56 20.95 2.39 7.54
CA ARG A 56 21.91 3.49 7.32
C ARG A 56 21.46 4.47 6.24
N PHE A 57 20.72 4.01 5.24
CA PHE A 57 20.13 4.89 4.25
C PHE A 57 19.08 5.80 4.90
N VAL A 58 18.10 5.22 5.60
CA VAL A 58 17.05 5.98 6.29
C VAL A 58 17.62 6.96 7.32
N ASP A 59 18.61 6.54 8.11
CA ASP A 59 19.27 7.39 9.10
C ASP A 59 19.91 8.65 8.46
N ARG A 60 20.48 8.51 7.25
CA ARG A 60 21.05 9.65 6.52
C ARG A 60 19.97 10.60 6.01
N GLN A 61 18.90 10.06 5.41
CA GLN A 61 17.81 10.88 4.90
C GLN A 61 17.15 11.68 6.04
N LEU A 62 16.88 11.04 7.17
CA LEU A 62 16.33 11.69 8.36
C LEU A 62 17.27 12.76 8.94
N ALA A 63 18.59 12.52 8.96
CA ALA A 63 19.57 13.50 9.43
C ALA A 63 19.63 14.76 8.54
N GLN A 64 19.20 14.66 7.27
CA GLN A 64 19.09 15.76 6.33
C GLN A 64 17.72 16.47 6.36
N GLY A 65 16.78 15.98 7.18
CA GLY A 65 15.40 16.51 7.24
C GLY A 65 14.50 16.05 6.09
N LEU A 66 14.90 14.99 5.37
CA LEU A 66 14.09 14.34 4.34
C LEU A 66 13.10 13.35 4.98
N MET A 67 12.44 12.52 4.17
CA MET A 67 11.43 11.53 4.61
C MET A 67 10.27 12.17 5.38
N ARG A 68 9.87 13.38 4.96
CA ARG A 68 8.79 14.16 5.59
C ARG A 68 7.45 13.45 5.45
N THR A 69 6.62 13.57 6.48
CA THR A 69 5.27 12.97 6.52
C THR A 69 4.16 14.02 6.65
N ASP A 70 4.53 15.30 6.52
CA ASP A 70 3.62 16.46 6.66
C ASP A 70 2.76 16.71 5.40
N GLY A 71 3.12 16.10 4.26
CA GLY A 71 2.42 16.25 2.99
C GLY A 71 2.67 17.59 2.30
N GLY A 72 3.78 18.25 2.64
CA GLY A 72 4.12 19.60 2.19
C GLY A 72 3.67 20.69 3.17
N GLY A 73 4.06 21.92 2.89
CA GLY A 73 3.76 23.06 3.75
C GLY A 73 4.04 24.41 3.08
N PRO A 74 4.09 25.50 3.86
CA PRO A 74 4.37 26.85 3.34
C PRO A 74 5.71 26.99 2.60
N ASP A 75 6.66 26.08 2.84
CA ASP A 75 7.97 26.00 2.19
C ASP A 75 7.95 25.24 0.84
N THR A 76 6.80 24.64 0.51
CA THR A 76 6.56 23.89 -0.73
C THR A 76 5.27 24.36 -1.42
N PRO A 77 5.17 25.65 -1.79
CA PRO A 77 3.99 26.13 -2.51
C PRO A 77 3.94 25.49 -3.90
N PHE A 78 2.73 25.25 -4.38
CA PHE A 78 2.46 24.86 -5.76
C PHE A 78 1.17 25.53 -6.22
N ASP A 79 1.00 25.68 -7.53
CA ASP A 79 -0.26 26.07 -8.16
C ASP A 79 -0.77 25.00 -9.15
N MET A 80 -1.92 25.24 -9.77
CA MET A 80 -2.48 24.27 -10.73
C MET A 80 -1.64 24.09 -11.99
N ARG A 81 -0.78 25.04 -12.34
CA ARG A 81 0.17 24.83 -13.44
C ARG A 81 1.24 23.83 -13.01
N ASP A 82 1.77 23.92 -11.80
CA ASP A 82 2.73 22.95 -11.27
C ASP A 82 2.13 21.53 -11.21
N VAL A 83 0.86 21.43 -10.78
CA VAL A 83 0.09 20.18 -10.77
C VAL A 83 0.02 19.57 -12.17
N LEU A 84 -0.44 20.33 -13.17
CA LEU A 84 -0.64 19.81 -14.52
C LEU A 84 0.69 19.49 -15.23
N ASP A 85 1.70 20.37 -15.10
CA ASP A 85 3.02 20.16 -15.69
C ASP A 85 3.70 18.92 -15.11
N THR A 86 3.49 18.64 -13.81
CA THR A 86 3.99 17.43 -13.16
C THR A 86 3.16 16.21 -13.55
N PHE A 87 1.83 16.31 -13.52
CA PHE A 87 0.94 15.24 -13.95
C PHE A 87 1.25 14.73 -15.35
N GLU A 88 1.53 15.63 -16.32
CA GLU A 88 1.94 15.22 -17.68
C GLU A 88 3.20 14.34 -17.66
N ARG A 89 4.16 14.62 -16.78
CA ARG A 89 5.41 13.85 -16.66
C ARG A 89 5.20 12.50 -15.99
N LEU A 90 4.35 12.43 -14.97
CA LEU A 90 4.17 11.20 -14.18
C LEU A 90 3.16 10.24 -14.82
N ALA A 91 2.14 10.75 -15.53
CA ALA A 91 1.06 9.92 -16.08
C ALA A 91 1.22 9.54 -17.56
N PHE A 92 2.11 10.23 -18.31
CA PHE A 92 2.32 9.98 -19.75
C PHE A 92 3.75 9.58 -20.11
N TYR A 93 4.57 9.23 -19.12
CA TYR A 93 5.89 8.64 -19.33
C TYR A 93 6.00 7.45 -18.38
N ASP A 94 6.72 6.41 -18.80
CA ASP A 94 7.00 5.24 -17.97
C ASP A 94 8.35 5.47 -17.25
N GLU A 95 8.51 5.01 -16.00
CA GLU A 95 9.80 5.08 -15.30
C GLU A 95 10.86 4.23 -16.00
N TYR A 96 10.53 2.98 -16.32
CA TYR A 96 11.43 2.00 -16.95
C TYR A 96 10.99 1.58 -18.34
N THR A 97 11.94 1.06 -19.13
CA THR A 97 11.64 0.49 -20.43
C THR A 97 10.77 -0.77 -20.30
N ARG A 98 9.84 -0.94 -21.25
CA ARG A 98 8.91 -2.09 -21.30
C ARG A 98 9.56 -3.42 -21.66
N ASP A 99 10.85 -3.41 -21.99
CA ASP A 99 11.66 -4.62 -22.17
C ASP A 99 12.18 -5.15 -20.84
N GLY A 100 11.70 -4.63 -19.71
CA GLY A 100 11.94 -5.09 -18.34
C GLY A 100 13.38 -4.96 -17.88
N SER A 101 14.17 -4.06 -18.46
CA SER A 101 15.38 -3.56 -17.79
C SER A 101 15.01 -2.44 -16.81
N PHE A 102 15.92 -2.13 -15.89
CA PHE A 102 15.81 -0.96 -15.01
C PHE A 102 16.40 0.30 -15.68
N ASP A 103 16.33 0.40 -17.02
CA ASP A 103 16.76 1.59 -17.76
C ASP A 103 15.60 2.59 -17.83
N LYS A 104 15.88 3.88 -17.57
CA LYS A 104 14.83 4.91 -17.60
C LYS A 104 14.21 5.05 -18.99
N SER A 105 12.88 5.07 -19.09
CA SER A 105 12.18 5.33 -20.36
C SER A 105 12.04 6.83 -20.62
N SER A 106 12.14 7.22 -21.89
CA SER A 106 11.87 8.60 -22.35
C SER A 106 10.73 8.67 -23.37
N ALA A 107 10.10 7.53 -23.67
CA ALA A 107 9.02 7.45 -24.63
C ALA A 107 7.70 7.89 -23.99
N ALA A 108 6.98 8.77 -24.68
CA ALA A 108 5.62 9.14 -24.27
C ALA A 108 4.72 7.90 -24.32
N ALA A 109 4.09 7.60 -23.20
CA ALA A 109 3.07 6.58 -23.04
C ALA A 109 1.67 7.16 -23.32
N ARG A 110 0.71 6.26 -23.48
CA ARG A 110 -0.71 6.61 -23.40
C ARG A 110 -1.13 6.57 -21.95
N LEU A 111 -2.10 7.41 -21.58
CA LEU A 111 -2.69 7.37 -20.24
C LEU A 111 -3.18 5.97 -19.92
N ALA A 112 -2.75 5.42 -18.78
CA ALA A 112 -3.18 4.11 -18.31
C ALA A 112 -3.63 4.23 -16.86
N ARG A 113 -4.86 3.82 -16.57
CA ARG A 113 -5.44 3.81 -15.23
C ARG A 113 -6.42 2.67 -15.07
N TRP A 114 -6.93 2.49 -13.87
CA TRP A 114 -7.96 1.49 -13.60
C TRP A 114 -9.35 1.99 -14.01
N GLU A 115 -10.05 1.24 -14.86
CA GLU A 115 -11.49 1.47 -15.12
C GLU A 115 -12.38 0.58 -14.23
N LYS A 116 -11.81 -0.52 -13.71
CA LYS A 116 -12.48 -1.47 -12.81
C LYS A 116 -12.07 -1.20 -11.35
N PRO A 117 -12.87 -1.61 -10.35
CA PRO A 117 -12.48 -1.53 -8.96
C PRO A 117 -11.11 -2.20 -8.69
N VAL A 118 -10.28 -1.51 -7.90
CA VAL A 118 -9.00 -2.01 -7.43
C VAL A 118 -9.22 -2.82 -6.16
N ARG A 119 -8.79 -4.08 -6.20
CA ARG A 119 -8.87 -5.04 -5.11
C ARG A 119 -7.46 -5.43 -4.70
N ILE A 120 -6.99 -4.80 -3.64
CA ILE A 120 -5.63 -4.99 -3.13
C ILE A 120 -5.54 -6.32 -2.38
N ASN A 121 -4.64 -7.18 -2.81
CA ASN A 121 -4.27 -8.40 -2.10
C ASN A 121 -2.91 -8.18 -1.44
N ILE A 122 -2.79 -8.47 -0.14
CA ILE A 122 -1.56 -8.21 0.62
C ILE A 122 -0.90 -9.56 0.91
N ILE A 123 0.34 -9.72 0.45
CA ILE A 123 1.11 -10.96 0.57
C ILE A 123 2.34 -10.69 1.41
N PHE A 124 2.65 -11.61 2.32
CA PHE A 124 3.85 -11.58 3.14
C PHE A 124 4.66 -12.85 2.90
N GLY A 125 5.95 -12.67 2.64
CA GLY A 125 6.94 -13.75 2.74
C GLY A 125 7.10 -14.24 4.18
N ASP A 126 7.75 -15.38 4.34
CA ASP A 126 7.94 -16.00 5.65
C ASP A 126 8.89 -15.22 6.54
N THR A 127 9.82 -14.45 5.98
CA THR A 127 10.75 -13.66 6.81
C THR A 127 10.13 -12.43 7.46
N ILE A 128 8.87 -12.08 7.14
CA ILE A 128 8.19 -10.93 7.76
C ILE A 128 7.59 -11.38 9.10
N PRO A 129 8.03 -10.82 10.24
CA PRO A 129 7.52 -11.19 11.56
C PRO A 129 6.00 -11.05 11.66
N PHE A 130 5.34 -11.99 12.32
CA PHE A 130 3.88 -12.00 12.45
C PHE A 130 3.31 -10.70 13.03
N ALA A 131 3.99 -10.12 14.03
CA ALA A 131 3.59 -8.86 14.64
C ALA A 131 3.64 -7.67 13.66
N GLU A 132 4.58 -7.69 12.70
CA GLU A 132 4.73 -6.64 11.70
C GLU A 132 3.66 -6.72 10.61
N ARG A 133 3.23 -7.94 10.23
CA ARG A 133 2.20 -8.14 9.19
C ARG A 133 0.90 -7.39 9.48
N ALA A 134 0.48 -7.35 10.74
CA ALA A 134 -0.73 -6.64 11.15
C ALA A 134 -0.62 -5.12 10.94
N ASP A 135 0.54 -4.54 11.23
CA ASP A 135 0.80 -3.12 11.05
C ASP A 135 0.83 -2.75 9.56
N LEU A 136 1.61 -3.48 8.76
CA LEU A 136 1.67 -3.28 7.30
C LEU A 136 0.30 -3.43 6.64
N HIS A 137 -0.49 -4.43 7.06
CA HIS A 137 -1.85 -4.60 6.58
C HIS A 137 -2.74 -3.40 6.92
N ASN A 138 -2.61 -2.83 8.12
CA ASN A 138 -3.37 -1.63 8.52
C ASN A 138 -2.93 -0.39 7.74
N GLN A 139 -1.63 -0.21 7.52
CA GLN A 139 -1.08 0.89 6.71
C GLN A 139 -1.63 0.85 5.28
N VAL A 140 -1.54 -0.30 4.61
CA VAL A 140 -2.08 -0.49 3.26
C VAL A 140 -3.59 -0.22 3.21
N ASN A 141 -4.37 -0.69 4.19
CA ASN A 141 -5.82 -0.45 4.22
C ASN A 141 -6.20 1.01 4.46
N ALA A 142 -5.51 1.67 5.38
CA ALA A 142 -5.73 3.08 5.67
C ALA A 142 -5.40 3.93 4.43
N TYR A 143 -4.29 3.62 3.77
CA TYR A 143 -3.89 4.33 2.58
C TYR A 143 -4.80 4.04 1.37
N ALA A 144 -5.20 2.79 1.14
CA ALA A 144 -6.19 2.42 0.13
C ALA A 144 -7.51 3.18 0.31
N THR A 145 -7.94 3.38 1.57
CA THR A 145 -9.13 4.19 1.89
C THR A 145 -8.93 5.66 1.51
N ARG A 146 -7.77 6.25 1.84
CA ARG A 146 -7.42 7.62 1.45
C ARG A 146 -7.37 7.77 -0.07
N LEU A 147 -6.75 6.84 -0.79
CA LEU A 147 -6.70 6.83 -2.25
C LEU A 147 -8.10 6.76 -2.85
N GLY A 148 -8.99 5.91 -2.33
CA GLY A 148 -10.38 5.83 -2.79
C GLY A 148 -11.17 7.11 -2.55
N GLN A 149 -10.88 7.84 -1.48
CA GLN A 149 -11.49 9.15 -1.20
C GLN A 149 -11.01 10.23 -2.17
N LEU A 150 -9.69 10.30 -2.42
CA LEU A 150 -9.10 11.30 -3.32
C LEU A 150 -9.51 11.09 -4.78
N THR A 151 -9.58 9.84 -5.22
CA THR A 151 -9.85 9.50 -6.63
C THR A 151 -11.34 9.34 -6.95
N GLY A 152 -12.18 9.17 -5.93
CA GLY A 152 -13.56 8.69 -6.10
C GLY A 152 -13.66 7.25 -6.66
N HIS A 153 -12.53 6.57 -6.85
CA HIS A 153 -12.47 5.22 -7.41
C HIS A 153 -12.62 4.16 -6.32
N SER A 154 -13.21 3.01 -6.66
CA SER A 154 -13.37 1.92 -5.68
C SER A 154 -12.04 1.19 -5.46
N ILE A 155 -11.34 1.56 -4.40
CA ILE A 155 -10.06 0.96 -4.00
C ILE A 155 -10.22 0.33 -2.61
N LYS A 156 -10.06 -0.99 -2.51
CA LYS A 156 -10.24 -1.73 -1.25
C LYS A 156 -9.33 -2.95 -1.20
N SER A 157 -8.88 -3.31 -0.01
CA SER A 157 -8.22 -4.60 0.18
C SER A 157 -9.21 -5.76 0.19
N THR A 158 -8.73 -6.94 -0.21
CA THR A 158 -9.49 -8.18 -0.28
C THR A 158 -8.65 -9.35 0.24
N ARG A 159 -9.32 -10.42 0.67
CA ARG A 159 -8.68 -11.70 1.04
C ARG A 159 -8.53 -12.67 -0.13
N SER A 160 -9.25 -12.41 -1.24
CA SER A 160 -9.28 -13.27 -2.43
C SER A 160 -9.68 -12.48 -3.66
N ASN A 161 -9.33 -12.96 -4.85
CA ASN A 161 -9.67 -12.32 -6.14
C ASN A 161 -9.14 -10.87 -6.26
N GLY A 162 -7.97 -10.61 -5.68
CA GLY A 162 -7.27 -9.34 -5.87
C GLY A 162 -6.76 -9.18 -7.30
N ASN A 163 -6.67 -7.94 -7.74
CA ASN A 163 -6.04 -7.56 -9.00
C ASN A 163 -4.88 -6.58 -8.80
N PHE A 164 -4.61 -6.12 -7.57
CA PHE A 164 -3.38 -5.42 -7.24
C PHE A 164 -2.71 -6.17 -6.09
N ASP A 165 -1.65 -6.92 -6.39
CA ASP A 165 -0.89 -7.64 -5.38
C ASP A 165 0.18 -6.71 -4.77
N VAL A 166 0.18 -6.56 -3.44
CA VAL A 166 1.21 -5.83 -2.67
C VAL A 166 1.99 -6.87 -1.88
N VAL A 167 3.24 -7.11 -2.28
CA VAL A 167 4.05 -8.24 -1.86
C VAL A 167 5.23 -7.76 -1.03
N PHE A 168 5.20 -8.08 0.27
CA PHE A 168 6.32 -7.83 1.17
C PHE A 168 7.18 -9.08 1.27
N VAL A 169 8.44 -8.99 0.86
CA VAL A 169 9.35 -10.14 0.71
C VAL A 169 10.79 -9.72 0.96
N GLY A 170 11.52 -10.55 1.72
CA GLY A 170 12.95 -10.36 1.97
C GLY A 170 13.83 -11.10 0.96
N HIS A 171 15.14 -10.89 1.07
CA HIS A 171 16.15 -11.66 0.33
C HIS A 171 15.95 -13.18 0.44
N ASP A 172 15.63 -13.69 1.63
CA ASP A 172 15.47 -15.12 1.87
C ASP A 172 14.11 -15.66 1.37
N ASP A 173 13.15 -14.78 1.05
CA ASP A 173 11.84 -15.13 0.50
C ASP A 173 11.85 -15.24 -1.05
N ALA A 174 13.03 -15.16 -1.69
CA ALA A 174 13.14 -15.14 -3.15
C ALA A 174 12.42 -16.30 -3.86
N HIS A 175 12.45 -17.50 -3.25
CA HIS A 175 11.73 -18.66 -3.77
C HIS A 175 10.21 -18.48 -3.73
N GLN A 176 9.67 -17.88 -2.66
CA GLN A 176 8.23 -17.62 -2.50
C GLN A 176 7.76 -16.57 -3.50
N LEU A 177 8.58 -15.54 -3.72
CA LEU A 177 8.31 -14.54 -4.74
C LEU A 177 8.32 -15.17 -6.15
N SER A 178 9.27 -16.06 -6.44
CA SER A 178 9.32 -16.78 -7.72
C SER A 178 8.06 -17.62 -7.94
N ASP A 179 7.67 -18.44 -6.95
CA ASP A 179 6.46 -19.27 -7.02
C ASP A 179 5.20 -18.42 -7.17
N PHE A 180 5.13 -17.30 -6.44
CA PHE A 180 4.03 -16.34 -6.55
C PHE A 180 3.92 -15.78 -7.98
N LEU A 181 5.03 -15.37 -8.59
CA LEU A 181 5.06 -14.82 -9.94
C LEU A 181 4.75 -15.88 -11.00
N ASP A 182 5.21 -17.13 -10.83
CA ASP A 182 4.88 -18.24 -11.72
C ASP A 182 3.37 -18.48 -11.80
N LEU A 183 2.67 -18.39 -10.66
CA LEU A 183 1.21 -18.51 -10.59
C LEU A 183 0.48 -17.36 -11.30
N ARG A 184 1.09 -16.16 -11.39
CA ARG A 184 0.53 -15.00 -12.10
C ARG A 184 0.95 -14.92 -13.57
N ARG A 185 1.94 -15.70 -14.01
CA ARG A 185 2.48 -15.64 -15.37
C ARG A 185 1.43 -15.65 -16.50
N PRO A 186 0.31 -16.41 -16.41
CA PRO A 186 -0.74 -16.33 -17.43
C PRO A 186 -1.44 -14.96 -17.57
N ILE A 187 -1.36 -14.12 -16.53
CA ILE A 187 -2.00 -12.80 -16.44
C ILE A 187 -1.01 -11.67 -16.75
N VAL A 188 0.21 -11.76 -16.21
CA VAL A 188 1.20 -10.66 -16.24
C VAL A 188 2.37 -10.91 -17.19
N GLY A 189 2.42 -12.07 -17.84
CA GLY A 189 3.53 -12.45 -18.72
C GLY A 189 4.79 -12.86 -17.95
N PRO A 190 5.92 -13.06 -18.65
CA PRO A 190 7.16 -13.60 -18.07
C PRO A 190 8.09 -12.53 -17.46
N ASP A 191 7.94 -11.26 -17.85
CA ASP A 191 8.89 -10.20 -17.48
C ASP A 191 9.03 -9.93 -15.98
N PRO A 192 7.97 -10.00 -15.14
CA PRO A 192 8.10 -9.73 -13.71
C PRO A 192 9.13 -10.62 -13.00
N GLN A 193 9.26 -11.89 -13.42
CA GLN A 193 10.26 -12.79 -12.86
C GLN A 193 11.69 -12.31 -13.15
N ARG A 194 11.95 -11.86 -14.37
CA ARG A 194 13.28 -11.37 -14.75
C ARG A 194 13.61 -10.07 -14.04
N ILE A 195 12.65 -9.13 -14.01
CA ILE A 195 12.81 -7.83 -13.35
C ILE A 195 13.21 -8.04 -11.89
N VAL A 196 12.40 -8.82 -11.16
CA VAL A 196 12.65 -9.12 -9.74
C VAL A 196 13.98 -9.84 -9.52
N ALA A 197 14.33 -10.81 -10.37
CA ALA A 197 15.59 -11.55 -10.25
C ALA A 197 16.83 -10.65 -10.45
N THR A 198 16.68 -9.55 -11.18
CA THR A 198 17.75 -8.56 -11.44
C THR A 198 17.64 -7.29 -10.61
N MET A 199 16.68 -7.21 -9.67
CA MET A 199 16.39 -6.01 -8.90
C MET A 199 17.61 -5.56 -8.08
N PRO A 200 18.22 -4.40 -8.40
CA PRO A 200 19.39 -3.88 -7.72
C PRO A 200 19.16 -3.69 -6.21
N ARG A 201 20.23 -3.71 -5.42
CA ARG A 201 20.14 -3.58 -3.96
C ARG A 201 19.58 -2.23 -3.53
N ASP A 202 19.87 -1.17 -4.27
CA ASP A 202 19.42 0.20 -4.07
C ASP A 202 17.99 0.47 -4.53
N VAL A 203 17.35 -0.46 -5.26
CA VAL A 203 15.90 -0.43 -5.49
C VAL A 203 15.19 -1.01 -4.28
N HIS A 204 14.48 -0.16 -3.53
CA HIS A 204 13.85 -0.52 -2.24
C HIS A 204 12.46 -1.13 -2.39
N CYS A 205 11.75 -0.72 -3.42
CA CYS A 205 10.45 -1.20 -3.84
C CYS A 205 10.29 -0.94 -5.34
N PHE A 206 9.33 -1.60 -5.97
CA PHE A 206 8.92 -1.29 -7.33
C PHE A 206 7.51 -1.81 -7.63
N VAL A 207 6.77 -1.15 -8.53
CA VAL A 207 5.44 -1.56 -9.01
C VAL A 207 5.43 -1.78 -10.51
N MET A 208 4.79 -2.88 -10.90
CA MET A 208 4.47 -3.16 -12.30
C MET A 208 2.96 -3.15 -12.47
N ALA A 209 2.47 -2.36 -13.42
CA ALA A 209 1.07 -2.36 -13.83
C ALA A 209 0.91 -2.95 -15.23
N PHE A 210 -0.11 -3.78 -15.41
CA PHE A 210 -0.33 -4.58 -16.60
C PHE A 210 -1.70 -4.27 -17.20
N SER A 211 -1.75 -4.15 -18.53
CA SER A 211 -2.98 -4.07 -19.29
C SER A 211 -3.10 -5.29 -20.21
N ASN A 212 -4.23 -5.98 -20.10
CA ASN A 212 -4.64 -7.01 -21.05
C ASN A 212 -5.65 -6.48 -22.08
N GLN A 213 -5.92 -5.16 -22.07
CA GLN A 213 -6.93 -4.51 -22.88
C GLN A 213 -6.32 -3.64 -23.97
N SER A 214 -7.00 -3.56 -25.12
CA SER A 214 -6.54 -2.76 -26.27
C SER A 214 -6.56 -1.25 -26.02
N ASP A 215 -7.34 -0.80 -25.05
CA ASP A 215 -7.43 0.60 -24.61
C ASP A 215 -6.32 0.98 -23.61
N GLY A 216 -5.50 0.03 -23.16
CA GLY A 216 -4.42 0.28 -22.20
C GLY A 216 -4.87 0.39 -20.74
N ALA A 217 -6.14 0.15 -20.43
CA ALA A 217 -6.62 0.18 -19.05
C ALA A 217 -6.03 -0.96 -18.22
N TYR A 218 -5.58 -0.65 -16.99
CA TYR A 218 -4.98 -1.64 -16.10
C TYR A 218 -5.97 -2.75 -15.73
N ASP A 219 -5.45 -3.97 -15.73
CA ASP A 219 -6.16 -5.18 -15.33
C ASP A 219 -5.52 -5.83 -14.10
N HIS A 220 -4.20 -5.74 -13.98
CA HIS A 220 -3.44 -6.29 -12.85
C HIS A 220 -2.28 -5.37 -12.47
N ALA A 221 -1.85 -5.37 -11.21
CA ALA A 221 -0.59 -4.76 -10.78
C ALA A 221 0.09 -5.59 -9.69
N ILE A 222 1.42 -5.48 -9.60
CA ILE A 222 2.24 -6.14 -8.58
C ILE A 222 3.23 -5.11 -8.04
N ALA A 223 3.06 -4.71 -6.79
CA ALA A 223 4.04 -3.95 -6.02
C ALA A 223 4.88 -4.90 -5.17
N VAL A 224 6.21 -4.77 -5.24
CA VAL A 224 7.16 -5.55 -4.45
C VAL A 224 7.86 -4.59 -3.48
N ILE A 225 7.79 -4.87 -2.18
CA ILE A 225 8.41 -4.06 -1.13
C ILE A 225 9.36 -4.95 -0.33
N ARG A 226 10.63 -4.54 -0.21
CA ARG A 226 11.64 -5.32 0.52
C ARG A 226 11.29 -5.40 2.01
N ALA A 227 11.30 -6.60 2.57
CA ALA A 227 11.06 -6.84 4.00
C ALA A 227 12.15 -6.21 4.88
N GLU A 228 13.35 -6.01 4.34
CA GLU A 228 14.48 -5.43 5.05
C GLU A 228 14.40 -3.91 5.22
N ASN A 229 13.48 -3.24 4.51
CA ASN A 229 13.29 -1.80 4.63
C ASN A 229 12.87 -1.44 6.07
N PRO A 230 13.47 -0.41 6.71
CA PRO A 230 12.97 0.12 7.97
C PRO A 230 11.56 0.70 7.83
N ALA A 231 10.84 0.84 8.95
CA ALA A 231 9.43 1.27 8.93
C ALA A 231 9.15 2.57 8.15
N PRO A 232 9.96 3.65 8.24
CA PRO A 232 9.75 4.85 7.43
C PRO A 232 9.83 4.58 5.93
N LEU A 233 10.79 3.75 5.51
CA LEU A 233 10.98 3.40 4.10
C LEU A 233 9.90 2.44 3.59
N LYS A 234 9.42 1.51 4.43
CA LYS A 234 8.22 0.72 4.09
C LYS A 234 6.99 1.60 3.90
N THR A 235 6.83 2.63 4.74
CA THR A 235 5.74 3.60 4.60
C THR A 235 5.85 4.36 3.28
N ALA A 236 7.04 4.88 2.95
CA ALA A 236 7.31 5.55 1.67
C ALA A 236 6.96 4.64 0.48
N CYS A 237 7.48 3.42 0.47
CA CYS A 237 7.15 2.42 -0.55
C CYS A 237 5.65 2.13 -0.64
N ILE A 238 4.93 1.97 0.49
CA ILE A 238 3.48 1.77 0.43
C ILE A 238 2.79 2.98 -0.21
N HIS A 239 3.25 4.20 0.08
CA HIS A 239 2.65 5.40 -0.45
C HIS A 239 2.91 5.59 -1.94
N GLU A 240 4.15 5.41 -2.36
CA GLU A 240 4.61 5.56 -3.73
C GLU A 240 4.01 4.47 -4.63
N GLU A 241 4.27 3.20 -4.31
CA GLU A 241 3.95 2.08 -5.19
C GLU A 241 2.44 1.91 -5.42
N LEU A 242 1.63 2.17 -4.39
CA LEU A 242 0.18 2.11 -4.56
C LEU A 242 -0.34 3.26 -5.42
N ALA A 243 0.24 4.47 -5.32
CA ALA A 243 -0.19 5.60 -6.13
C ALA A 243 0.33 5.51 -7.57
N GLN A 244 1.59 5.11 -7.77
CA GLN A 244 2.12 4.81 -9.11
C GLN A 244 1.34 3.68 -9.78
N GLY A 245 1.03 2.61 -9.02
CA GLY A 245 0.19 1.50 -9.48
C GLY A 245 -1.24 1.89 -9.87
N LEU A 246 -1.71 3.10 -9.54
CA LEU A 246 -2.98 3.64 -10.02
C LEU A 246 -2.89 4.35 -11.37
N GLY A 247 -1.69 4.76 -11.81
CA GLY A 247 -1.45 5.41 -13.11
C GLY A 247 -0.48 6.60 -13.09
N LEU A 248 0.11 6.96 -11.94
CA LEU A 248 1.21 7.95 -11.86
C LEU A 248 2.58 7.24 -11.98
N ALA A 249 2.79 6.52 -13.08
CA ALA A 249 3.79 5.44 -13.20
C ALA A 249 5.25 5.88 -13.44
N ASN A 250 5.60 7.13 -13.12
CA ASN A 250 6.95 7.66 -13.33
C ASN A 250 7.32 8.66 -12.25
N ASP A 251 8.62 8.90 -12.09
CA ASP A 251 9.22 9.88 -11.19
C ASP A 251 9.90 11.01 -11.96
N SER A 252 10.05 12.16 -11.29
CA SER A 252 10.72 13.31 -11.90
C SER A 252 11.41 14.20 -10.87
N PRO A 253 12.68 14.59 -11.06
CA PRO A 253 13.37 15.54 -10.17
C PRO A 253 12.80 16.97 -10.23
N TYR A 254 11.74 17.19 -11.02
CA TYR A 254 11.03 18.46 -11.14
C TYR A 254 9.60 18.36 -10.56
N ALA A 255 9.29 17.31 -9.80
CA ALA A 255 7.95 17.07 -9.28
C ALA A 255 7.72 17.67 -7.88
N ARG A 256 8.74 18.26 -7.23
CA ARG A 256 8.62 18.85 -5.89
C ARG A 256 7.38 19.77 -5.77
N PRO A 257 6.50 19.60 -4.78
CA PRO A 257 6.62 18.71 -3.60
C PRO A 257 5.88 17.39 -3.72
N SER A 258 6.06 16.66 -4.82
CA SER A 258 5.54 15.31 -4.97
C SER A 258 6.38 14.29 -4.21
N ILE A 259 5.78 13.18 -3.75
CA ILE A 259 6.53 11.98 -3.35
C ILE A 259 7.38 11.43 -4.52
N PHE A 260 6.93 11.64 -5.76
CA PHE A 260 7.59 11.21 -7.00
C PHE A 260 8.74 12.11 -7.44
N ASN A 261 9.35 12.87 -6.51
CA ASN A 261 10.41 13.84 -6.80
C ASN A 261 11.83 13.23 -6.87
N ASP A 262 11.97 11.90 -6.73
CA ASP A 262 13.24 11.16 -6.86
C ASP A 262 14.37 11.69 -5.95
N ASP A 263 14.03 12.26 -4.79
CA ASP A 263 14.97 12.83 -3.81
C ASP A 263 14.67 12.47 -2.34
N ASP A 264 13.69 11.60 -2.10
CA ASP A 264 13.20 11.17 -0.79
C ASP A 264 12.75 12.30 0.15
N GLU A 265 12.45 13.51 -0.33
CA GLU A 265 12.01 14.61 0.55
C GLU A 265 10.75 14.21 1.34
N PHE A 266 9.83 13.48 0.72
CA PHE A 266 8.58 13.02 1.32
C PHE A 266 8.51 11.50 1.42
N ALA A 267 8.12 10.99 2.58
CA ALA A 267 7.83 9.58 2.82
C ALA A 267 6.34 9.24 2.75
N THR A 268 5.47 10.23 2.53
CA THR A 268 4.02 10.02 2.38
C THR A 268 3.44 10.96 1.33
N LEU A 269 2.42 10.48 0.61
CA LEU A 269 1.61 11.22 -0.36
C LEU A 269 1.30 12.66 0.08
N THR A 270 1.75 13.63 -0.72
CA THR A 270 1.61 15.06 -0.44
C THR A 270 0.26 15.60 -0.88
N THR A 271 0.04 16.89 -0.59
CA THR A 271 -1.18 17.58 -1.04
C THR A 271 -1.21 17.65 -2.57
N MET A 272 -0.08 17.96 -3.21
CA MET A 272 0.02 18.02 -4.68
C MET A 272 -0.27 16.67 -5.33
N ASP A 273 0.26 15.58 -4.75
CA ASP A 273 -0.02 14.23 -5.23
C ASP A 273 -1.50 13.87 -5.14
N GLY A 274 -2.18 14.29 -4.07
CA GLY A 274 -3.62 14.12 -3.90
C GLY A 274 -4.42 14.79 -5.02
N VAL A 275 -4.04 16.02 -5.41
CA VAL A 275 -4.68 16.72 -6.54
C VAL A 275 -4.36 16.02 -7.86
N MET A 276 -3.13 15.54 -8.07
CA MET A 276 -2.78 14.77 -9.27
C MET A 276 -3.59 13.46 -9.40
N LEU A 277 -3.89 12.79 -8.28
CA LEU A 277 -4.76 11.61 -8.26
C LEU A 277 -6.23 11.95 -8.56
N GLU A 278 -6.72 13.10 -8.10
CA GLU A 278 -8.05 13.60 -8.48
C GLU A 278 -8.11 13.90 -9.99
N VAL A 279 -7.08 14.56 -10.54
CA VAL A 279 -6.95 14.79 -11.99
C VAL A 279 -6.92 13.47 -12.75
N LEU A 280 -6.13 12.49 -12.30
CA LEU A 280 -5.99 11.17 -12.95
C LEU A 280 -7.33 10.46 -13.14
N TYR A 281 -8.22 10.56 -12.15
CA TYR A 281 -9.52 9.87 -12.12
C TYR A 281 -10.70 10.78 -12.47
N ASP A 282 -10.46 12.00 -12.94
CA ASP A 282 -11.53 12.83 -13.52
C ASP A 282 -12.17 12.08 -14.70
N SER A 283 -13.50 12.02 -14.69
CA SER A 283 -14.30 11.26 -15.66
C SER A 283 -14.08 11.65 -17.13
N ARG A 284 -13.51 12.85 -17.39
CA ARG A 284 -13.19 13.32 -18.74
C ARG A 284 -11.93 12.64 -19.30
N LEU A 285 -11.05 12.12 -18.45
CA LEU A 285 -9.89 11.34 -18.85
C LEU A 285 -10.26 9.85 -18.92
N HIS A 286 -9.74 9.15 -19.93
CA HIS A 286 -9.90 7.71 -20.05
C HIS A 286 -8.61 7.05 -20.54
N SER A 287 -8.45 5.78 -20.20
CA SER A 287 -7.30 5.00 -20.66
C SER A 287 -7.15 5.04 -22.18
N GLY A 288 -5.89 5.05 -22.65
CA GLY A 288 -5.53 5.06 -24.07
C GLY A 288 -5.38 6.44 -24.69
N MET A 289 -5.75 7.52 -23.99
CA MET A 289 -5.52 8.89 -24.47
C MET A 289 -4.02 9.16 -24.68
N THR A 290 -3.67 9.84 -25.77
CA THR A 290 -2.35 10.46 -25.91
C THR A 290 -2.29 11.74 -25.10
N LEU A 291 -1.07 12.19 -24.79
CA LEU A 291 -0.86 13.47 -24.11
C LEU A 291 -1.49 14.65 -24.87
N GLU A 292 -1.45 14.62 -26.21
CA GLU A 292 -2.06 15.64 -27.07
C GLU A 292 -3.59 15.67 -26.95
N GLN A 293 -4.23 14.51 -26.79
CA GLN A 293 -5.66 14.39 -26.56
C GLN A 293 -6.05 14.86 -25.16
N ALA A 294 -5.23 14.56 -24.15
CA ALA A 294 -5.51 14.89 -22.76
C ALA A 294 -5.31 16.38 -22.44
N ARG A 295 -4.29 17.04 -23.00
CA ARG A 295 -3.97 18.46 -22.73
C ARG A 295 -5.15 19.45 -22.72
N PRO A 296 -6.05 19.49 -23.72
CA PRO A 296 -7.20 20.38 -23.67
C PRO A 296 -8.17 20.05 -22.51
N ILE A 297 -8.28 18.78 -22.14
CA ILE A 297 -9.11 18.33 -21.02
C ILE A 297 -8.43 18.68 -19.69
N LEU A 298 -7.12 18.45 -19.57
CA LEU A 298 -6.34 18.81 -18.39
C LEU A 298 -6.44 20.29 -18.03
N ARG A 299 -6.44 21.17 -19.04
CA ARG A 299 -6.68 22.61 -18.80
C ARG A 299 -8.06 22.88 -18.21
N GLN A 300 -9.10 22.22 -18.71
CA GLN A 300 -10.46 22.37 -18.18
C GLN A 300 -10.56 21.84 -16.74
N ILE A 301 -9.96 20.68 -16.47
CA ILE A 301 -9.87 20.11 -15.11
C ILE A 301 -9.16 21.09 -14.19
N GLY A 302 -8.01 21.63 -14.62
CA GLY A 302 -7.26 22.61 -13.85
C GLY A 302 -8.05 23.88 -13.54
N ASP A 303 -8.76 24.42 -14.53
CA ASP A 303 -9.62 25.60 -14.36
C ASP A 303 -10.78 25.33 -13.38
N ASP A 304 -11.35 24.12 -13.38
CA ASP A 304 -12.43 23.74 -12.48
C ASP A 304 -11.94 23.54 -11.04
N LEU A 305 -10.82 22.83 -10.85
CA LEU A 305 -10.24 22.59 -9.52
C LEU A 305 -9.65 23.85 -8.88
N ASN A 306 -9.25 24.84 -9.69
CA ASN A 306 -8.73 26.12 -9.19
C ASN A 306 -9.84 27.10 -8.76
N GLN A 307 -11.11 26.76 -8.98
CA GLN A 307 -12.22 27.60 -8.53
C GLN A 307 -12.45 27.44 -7.03
N PRO A 308 -12.64 28.54 -6.27
CA PRO A 308 -13.03 28.45 -4.87
C PRO A 308 -14.44 27.84 -4.77
N ASN A 309 -14.57 26.82 -3.92
CA ASN A 309 -15.85 26.19 -3.55
C ASN A 309 -16.86 27.20 -2.97
#